data_AF-T0ZHL7-F1
#
_entry.id   AF-T0ZHL7-F1
#
_cell.length_a   1.000
_cell.length_b   1.000
_cell.length_c   1.000
_cell.angle_alpha   90.00
_cell.angle_beta   90.00
_cell.angle_gamma   90.00
#
_symmetry.space_group_name_H-M   'P 1'
#
loop_
_entity.id
_entity.type
_entity.pdbx_description
1 polymer ?
#
loop_
_entity_poly.entity_id
_entity_poly.type
_entity_poly.pdbx_seq_one_letter_code
_entity_poly.pdbx_strand_id
1 'polypeptide(L)'
;MLDLEDIFGAHGPLARSLPDFIVREPQRRMAERVAAAIARREALVVEAGTGTGKTFAYLVPALLSGARVLISTGTRALQDQLYAKDLPLVTRALGRPATSRC
;
A
#
# COMPACT_ATOMS: atom_id res chain seq x y z
N MET A 1 10.48 -14.77 1.91
CA MET A 1 10.01 -13.39 2.21
C MET A 1 9.33 -12.91 0.94
N LEU A 2 8.12 -12.34 0.99
CA LEU A 2 7.47 -11.87 -0.24
C LEU A 2 8.10 -10.54 -0.62
N ASP A 3 8.71 -10.48 -1.80
CA ASP A 3 9.28 -9.25 -2.33
C ASP A 3 8.16 -8.38 -2.95
N LEU A 4 8.40 -7.07 -3.05
CA LEU A 4 7.38 -6.15 -3.58
C LEU A 4 7.01 -6.48 -5.03
N GLU A 5 7.96 -7.01 -5.80
CA GLU A 5 7.72 -7.51 -7.15
C GLU A 5 6.69 -8.65 -7.17
N ASP A 6 6.80 -9.62 -6.27
CA ASP A 6 5.83 -10.70 -6.13
C ASP A 6 4.47 -10.17 -5.66
N ILE A 7 4.47 -9.20 -4.75
CA ILE A 7 3.23 -8.69 -4.16
C ILE A 7 2.37 -7.95 -5.19
N PHE A 8 3.00 -7.10 -6.00
CA PHE A 8 2.36 -6.33 -7.06
C PHE A 8 2.35 -7.05 -8.42
N GLY A 9 2.89 -8.27 -8.50
CA GLY A 9 2.93 -9.08 -9.70
C GLY A 9 1.58 -9.66 -10.11
N ALA A 10 1.49 -10.14 -11.36
CA ALA A 10 0.24 -10.64 -11.97
C ALA A 10 -0.35 -11.87 -11.25
N HIS A 11 0.48 -12.60 -10.51
CA HIS A 11 0.07 -13.75 -9.70
C HIS A 11 0.21 -13.49 -8.21
N GLY A 12 0.45 -12.23 -7.81
CA GLY A 12 0.70 -11.82 -6.44
C GLY A 12 -0.53 -11.93 -5.53
N PRO A 13 -0.35 -11.74 -4.21
CA PRO A 13 -1.45 -11.76 -3.25
C PRO A 13 -2.51 -10.68 -3.55
N LEU A 14 -2.09 -9.52 -4.08
CA LEU A 14 -3.03 -8.47 -4.51
C LEU A 14 -3.87 -8.95 -5.70
N ALA A 15 -3.23 -9.50 -6.75
CA ALA A 15 -3.92 -10.02 -7.92
C ALA A 15 -4.93 -11.13 -7.59
N ARG A 16 -4.58 -12.02 -6.64
CA ARG A 16 -5.48 -13.09 -6.19
C ARG A 16 -6.66 -12.59 -5.35
N SER A 17 -6.53 -11.43 -4.70
CA SER A 17 -7.55 -10.88 -3.80
C SER A 17 -8.45 -9.84 -4.47
N LEU A 18 -8.11 -9.41 -5.67
CA LEU A 18 -8.73 -8.29 -6.38
C LEU A 18 -9.01 -8.71 -7.83
N PRO A 19 -10.28 -8.95 -8.21
CA PRO A 19 -10.65 -9.44 -9.53
C PRO A 19 -10.12 -8.56 -10.68
N ASP A 20 -10.10 -7.24 -10.48
CA ASP A 20 -9.70 -6.25 -11.49
C ASP A 20 -8.32 -5.64 -11.23
N PHE A 21 -7.45 -6.35 -10.50
CA PHE A 21 -6.10 -5.88 -10.27
C PHE A 21 -5.27 -5.92 -11.55
N ILE A 22 -4.73 -4.77 -11.91
CA ILE A 22 -3.84 -4.61 -13.05
C ILE A 22 -2.47 -4.22 -12.51
N VAL A 23 -1.45 -4.95 -12.96
CA VAL A 23 -0.05 -4.65 -12.67
C VAL A 23 0.31 -3.30 -13.28
N ARG A 24 0.81 -2.39 -12.44
CA ARG A 24 1.20 -1.04 -12.86
C ARG A 24 2.61 -0.75 -12.41
N GLU A 25 3.52 -0.55 -13.36
CA GLU A 25 4.91 -0.23 -13.06
C GLU A 25 5.07 1.01 -12.16
N PRO A 26 4.33 2.12 -12.36
CA PRO A 26 4.41 3.27 -11.45
C PRO A 26 3.99 2.95 -10.01
N GLN A 27 3.05 2.02 -9.81
CA GLN A 27 2.60 1.60 -8.48
C GLN A 27 3.72 0.85 -7.75
N ARG A 28 4.34 -0.12 -8.44
CA ARG A 28 5.46 -0.92 -7.92
C ARG A 28 6.64 -0.02 -7.58
N ARG A 29 7.05 0.85 -8.52
CA ARG A 29 8.15 1.81 -8.30
C ARG A 29 7.87 2.72 -7.11
N MET A 30 6.65 3.24 -6.96
CA MET A 30 6.28 4.03 -5.78
C MET A 30 6.43 3.21 -4.49
N ALA A 31 5.96 1.96 -4.48
CA ALA A 31 6.07 1.10 -3.30
C ALA A 31 7.51 0.82 -2.87
N GLU A 32 8.40 0.57 -3.84
CA GLU A 32 9.84 0.38 -3.59
C GLU A 32 10.48 1.63 -2.99
N ARG A 33 10.16 2.81 -3.54
CA ARG A 33 10.67 4.09 -3.03
C ARG A 33 10.16 4.36 -1.62
N VAL A 34 8.90 4.07 -1.33
CA VAL A 34 8.32 4.21 0.01
C VAL A 34 8.99 3.23 0.99
N ALA A 35 9.18 1.96 0.60
CA ALA A 35 9.87 0.98 1.43
C ALA A 35 11.30 1.42 1.79
N ALA A 36 12.05 1.91 0.79
CA ALA A 36 13.40 2.43 1.00
C ALA A 36 13.41 3.65 1.93
N ALA A 37 12.48 4.59 1.76
CA ALA A 37 12.36 5.77 2.61
C ALA A 37 12.03 5.42 4.06
N ILE A 38 11.13 4.45 4.28
CA ILE A 38 10.82 3.94 5.63
C ILE A 38 12.06 3.31 6.27
N ALA A 39 12.77 2.43 5.53
CA ALA A 39 13.95 1.75 6.03
C ALA A 39 15.10 2.72 6.37
N ARG A 40 15.29 3.76 5.55
CA ARG A 40 16.34 4.78 5.74
C ARG A 40 15.93 5.93 6.66
N ARG A 41 14.64 6.01 7.03
CA ARG A 41 14.05 7.12 7.80
C ARG A 41 14.24 8.48 7.11
N GLU A 42 14.04 8.50 5.81
CA GLU A 42 14.21 9.69 4.97
C GLU A 42 12.86 10.26 4.53
N ALA A 43 12.83 11.57 4.26
CA ALA A 43 11.68 12.20 3.63
C ALA A 43 11.63 11.82 2.14
N LEU A 44 10.43 11.45 1.67
CA LEU A 44 10.16 11.15 0.27
C LEU A 44 8.95 11.94 -0.20
N VAL A 45 9.12 12.65 -1.32
CA VAL A 45 8.02 13.29 -2.04
C VAL A 45 7.77 12.49 -3.32
N VAL A 46 6.52 12.11 -3.55
CA VAL A 46 6.10 11.40 -4.76
C VAL A 46 4.88 12.10 -5.34
N GLU A 47 4.96 12.42 -6.62
CA GLU A 47 3.78 12.79 -7.41
C GLU A 47 3.22 11.53 -8.08
N ALA A 48 1.95 11.25 -7.85
CA ALA A 48 1.25 10.11 -8.43
C ALA A 48 -0.14 10.53 -8.90
N GLY A 49 -0.39 10.35 -10.20
CA GLY A 49 -1.68 10.64 -10.82
C GLY A 49 -2.83 9.82 -10.23
N THR A 50 -4.06 10.20 -10.56
CA THR A 50 -5.25 9.39 -10.27
C THR A 50 -5.15 8.03 -10.97
N GLY A 51 -5.73 6.97 -10.38
CA GLY A 51 -5.68 5.62 -10.96
C GLY A 51 -4.34 4.88 -10.85
N THR A 52 -3.26 5.52 -10.41
CA THR A 52 -1.92 4.90 -10.22
C THR A 52 -1.91 3.80 -9.14
N GLY A 53 -2.95 3.70 -8.31
CA GLY A 53 -2.97 2.75 -7.19
C GLY A 53 -2.11 3.19 -6.00
N LYS A 54 -1.95 4.51 -5.82
CA LYS A 54 -1.12 5.13 -4.77
C LYS A 54 -1.40 4.61 -3.35
N THR A 55 -2.66 4.30 -3.05
CA THR A 55 -3.06 3.81 -1.73
C THR A 55 -2.34 2.52 -1.36
N PHE A 56 -2.33 1.53 -2.26
CA PHE A 56 -1.64 0.27 -1.96
C PHE A 56 -0.12 0.43 -2.03
N ALA A 57 0.37 1.34 -2.89
CA ALA A 57 1.79 1.62 -3.00
C ALA A 57 2.40 2.13 -1.69
N TYR A 58 1.67 2.89 -0.86
CA TYR A 58 2.16 3.22 0.49
C TYR A 58 1.70 2.24 1.59
N LEU A 59 0.53 1.61 1.48
CA LEU A 59 0.02 0.70 2.52
C LEU A 59 0.83 -0.59 2.62
N VAL A 60 1.18 -1.20 1.48
CA VAL A 60 1.95 -2.45 1.46
C VAL A 60 3.29 -2.29 2.19
N PRO A 61 4.19 -1.37 1.81
CA PRO A 61 5.45 -1.21 2.52
C PRO A 61 5.29 -0.73 3.97
N ALA A 62 4.26 0.08 4.27
CA ALA A 62 3.93 0.45 5.64
C ALA A 62 3.61 -0.79 6.52
N LEU A 63 2.77 -1.70 6.03
CA LEU A 63 2.45 -2.95 6.71
C LEU A 63 3.65 -3.90 6.78
N LEU A 64 4.48 -3.93 5.73
CA LEU A 64 5.67 -4.78 5.71
C LEU A 64 6.73 -4.33 6.71
N SER A 65 6.80 -3.02 6.98
CA SER A 65 7.78 -2.44 7.92
C SER A 65 7.60 -2.90 9.37
N GLY A 66 6.40 -3.34 9.75
CA GLY A 66 6.05 -3.66 11.15
C GLY A 66 6.07 -2.45 12.10
N ALA A 67 6.29 -1.24 11.59
CA ALA A 67 6.30 -0.02 12.38
C ALA A 67 4.89 0.47 12.69
N ARG A 68 4.76 1.32 13.71
CA ARG A 68 3.55 2.13 13.91
C ARG A 68 3.55 3.24 12.86
N VAL A 69 2.54 3.26 11.99
CA VAL A 69 2.43 4.20 10.87
C VAL A 69 1.21 5.10 11.05
N LEU A 70 1.39 6.40 10.87
CA LEU A 70 0.30 7.38 10.78
C LEU A 70 0.09 7.73 9.30
N ILE A 71 -1.16 7.66 8.85
CA ILE A 71 -1.54 8.04 7.48
C ILE A 71 -2.48 9.23 7.57
N SER A 72 -2.09 10.34 6.95
CA SER A 72 -2.92 11.55 6.84
C SER A 72 -3.46 11.67 5.42
N THR A 73 -4.73 12.06 5.29
CA THR A 73 -5.39 12.22 3.99
C THR A 73 -6.15 13.56 3.94
N GLY A 74 -6.44 14.05 2.73
CA GLY A 74 -6.97 15.40 2.55
C GLY A 74 -8.43 15.61 2.98
N THR A 75 -9.23 14.54 3.15
CA THR A 75 -10.65 14.66 3.52
C THR A 75 -11.11 13.48 4.37
N ARG A 76 -12.17 13.69 5.15
CA ARG A 76 -12.82 12.62 5.94
C ARG A 76 -13.30 11.46 5.06
N ALA A 77 -13.85 11.74 3.88
CA ALA A 77 -14.29 10.70 2.96
C ALA A 77 -13.14 9.80 2.48
N LEU A 78 -11.95 10.38 2.23
CA LEU A 78 -10.75 9.61 1.86
C LEU A 78 -10.24 8.77 3.03
N GLN A 79 -10.29 9.31 4.25
CA GLN A 79 -9.95 8.60 5.47
C GLN A 79 -10.91 7.42 5.71
N ASP A 80 -12.22 7.63 5.58
CA ASP A 80 -13.24 6.61 5.75
C ASP A 80 -13.08 5.49 4.71
N GLN A 81 -12.79 5.86 3.45
CA GLN A 81 -12.48 4.89 2.40
C GLN A 81 -11.22 4.07 2.74
N LEU A 82 -10.15 4.73 3.19
CA LEU A 82 -8.92 4.06 3.56
C LEU A 82 -9.13 3.07 4.70
N TYR A 83 -9.86 3.49 5.74
CA TYR A 83 -10.09 2.73 6.94
C TYR A 83 -11.07 1.55 6.72
N ALA A 84 -12.20 1.80 6.06
CA ALA A 84 -13.27 0.81 5.93
C ALA A 84 -13.05 -0.16 4.76
N LYS A 85 -12.30 0.24 3.73
CA LYS A 85 -12.14 -0.54 2.48
C LYS A 85 -10.69 -0.91 2.21
N ASP A 86 -9.81 0.08 2.01
CA ASP A 86 -8.49 -0.17 1.44
C ASP A 86 -7.57 -0.94 2.40
N LEU A 87 -7.51 -0.53 3.67
CA LEU A 87 -6.69 -1.19 4.69
C LEU A 87 -7.15 -2.64 4.98
N PRO A 88 -8.44 -2.92 5.24
CA PRO A 88 -8.93 -4.30 5.40
C PRO A 88 -8.64 -5.19 4.19
N LEU A 89 -8.65 -4.61 2.98
CA LEU A 89 -8.36 -5.37 1.77
C LEU A 89 -6.89 -5.75 1.70
N VAL A 90 -5.97 -4.80 1.86
CA VAL A 90 -4.53 -5.07 1.78
C VAL A 90 -4.08 -6.02 2.88
N THR A 91 -4.58 -5.84 4.11
CA THR A 91 -4.26 -6.74 5.24
C THR A 91 -4.71 -8.17 4.99
N ARG A 92 -5.93 -8.38 4.46
CA ARG A 92 -6.40 -9.71 4.05
C ARG A 92 -5.55 -10.30 2.92
N ALA A 93 -5.27 -9.51 1.88
CA ALA A 93 -4.48 -9.96 0.74
C ALA A 93 -3.08 -10.42 1.13
N LEU A 94 -2.43 -9.71 2.06
CA LEU A 94 -1.10 -10.04 2.55
C LEU A 94 -1.08 -11.09 3.67
N GLY A 95 -2.25 -11.49 4.20
CA GLY A 95 -2.33 -12.31 5.41
C GLY A 95 -1.68 -11.64 6.63
N ARG A 96 -1.69 -10.30 6.67
CA ARG A 96 -1.06 -9.49 7.72
C ARG A 96 -2.11 -8.60 8.38
N PRO A 97 -2.70 -9.03 9.51
CA PRO A 97 -3.67 -8.20 10.22
C PRO A 97 -2.98 -6.94 10.76
N ALA A 98 -3.69 -5.82 10.73
CA ALA A 98 -3.24 -4.56 11.32
C ALA A 98 -4.28 -4.05 12.31
N THR A 99 -3.81 -3.58 13.46
CA THR A 99 -4.66 -2.85 14.41
C THR A 99 -4.71 -1.39 13.98
N SER A 100 -5.87 -0.91 13.55
CA SER A 100 -6.09 0.49 13.15
C SER A 100 -7.05 1.20 14.10
N ARG A 101 -6.87 2.52 14.24
CA ARG A 101 -7.79 3.43 14.93
C ARG A 101 -7.99 4.63 14.00
N CYS A 102 -9.23 5.07 13.87
CA CYS A 102 -9.64 6.19 13.02
C CYS A 102 -9.98 7.40 13.91
#